data_AF-A0A967XAC6-F1
#
_entry.id   AF-A0A967XAC6-F1
#
_cell.length_a   1.000
_cell.length_b   1.000
_cell.length_c   1.000
_cell.angle_alpha   90.00
_cell.angle_beta   90.00
_cell.angle_gamma   90.00
#
_symmetry.space_group_name_H-M   'P 1'
#
loop_
_entity.id
_entity.type
_entity.pdbx_description
1 polymer ?
#
loop_
_entity_poly.entity_id
_entity_poly.type
_entity_poly.pdbx_seq_one_letter_code
_entity_poly.pdbx_strand_id
1 'polypeptide(L)'
;MTLSGYHPVKREVARRVLEMLVKDGNIHPRRIEELTKRHRKRLDDEMKRAANEVIKELGIKKLHPDLVKLLGRLRFRTSYGQNVLQHSKEVAYLTGMLAAELRLDEKLARRAGLLHDIGKAIDYEREGTHPEIGAEAAQKAGEHEWVVNAVASHHEDCEMVSPYAVLVSAADSLSGARPGARRRTVAEYIKRIERLEELANSMPGVDQSYAIQAGREIRVITQSREV
;
A
#
# COMPACT_ATOMS: atom_id res chain seq x y z
N MET A 1 -4.22 21.93 4.27
CA MET A 1 -2.82 22.16 4.68
C MET A 1 -1.99 20.96 4.29
N THR A 2 -0.87 21.15 3.59
CA THR A 2 0.02 20.07 3.13
C THR A 2 1.26 20.04 3.99
N LEU A 3 1.62 18.87 4.54
CA LEU A 3 2.82 18.69 5.36
C LEU A 3 3.77 17.69 4.71
N SER A 4 5.04 18.05 4.59
CA SER A 4 6.11 17.14 4.21
C SER A 4 6.64 16.38 5.43
N GLY A 5 7.29 15.23 5.21
CA GLY A 5 7.99 14.48 6.27
C GLY A 5 7.81 12.98 6.13
N TYR A 6 8.89 12.20 6.23
CA TYR A 6 8.92 10.79 5.85
C TYR A 6 8.05 9.86 6.71
N HIS A 7 7.90 10.15 8.00
CA HIS A 7 7.15 9.30 8.93
C HIS A 7 5.64 9.61 8.90
N PRO A 8 4.78 8.69 8.41
CA PRO A 8 3.36 8.95 8.18
C PRO A 8 2.58 9.30 9.45
N VAL A 9 2.79 8.53 10.54
CA VAL A 9 2.12 8.78 11.83
C VAL A 9 2.51 10.14 12.43
N LYS A 10 3.80 10.49 12.43
CA LYS A 10 4.25 11.80 12.92
C LYS A 10 3.67 12.96 12.09
N ARG A 11 3.58 12.77 10.77
CA ARG A 11 2.94 13.75 9.86
C ARG A 11 1.47 13.95 10.18
N GLU A 12 0.75 12.87 10.51
CA GLU A 12 -0.67 12.94 10.90
C GLU A 12 -0.87 13.61 12.27
N VAL A 13 0.01 13.34 13.25
CA VAL A 13 0.02 14.08 14.53
C VAL A 13 0.19 15.57 14.26
N ALA A 14 1.21 15.95 13.48
CA ALA A 14 1.50 17.34 13.16
C ALA A 14 0.34 18.03 12.44
N ARG A 15 -0.31 17.34 11.49
CA ARG A 15 -1.49 17.84 10.78
C ARG A 15 -2.62 18.20 11.75
N ARG A 16 -3.00 17.26 12.61
CA ARG A 16 -4.11 17.46 13.58
C ARG A 16 -3.78 18.55 14.61
N VAL A 17 -2.53 18.62 15.06
CA VAL A 17 -2.07 19.66 15.99
C VAL A 17 -2.16 21.04 15.34
N LEU A 18 -1.66 21.19 14.12
CA LEU A 18 -1.69 22.46 13.39
C LEU A 18 -3.12 22.89 13.04
N GLU A 19 -4.00 21.96 12.63
CA GLU A 19 -5.42 22.25 12.41
C GLU A 19 -6.10 22.78 13.68
N MET A 20 -5.80 22.19 14.84
CA MET A 20 -6.35 22.65 16.12
C MET A 20 -5.78 24.02 16.54
N LEU A 21 -4.48 24.23 16.39
CA LEU A 21 -3.82 25.49 16.72
C LEU A 21 -4.35 26.66 15.88
N VAL A 22 -4.53 26.45 14.58
CA VAL A 22 -5.11 27.45 13.66
C VAL A 22 -6.55 27.76 14.03
N LYS A 23 -7.35 26.74 14.39
CA LYS A 23 -8.74 26.92 14.81
C LYS A 23 -8.87 27.66 16.14
N ASP A 24 -8.00 27.35 17.11
CA ASP A 24 -8.02 27.92 18.46
C ASP A 24 -7.40 29.33 18.51
N GLY A 25 -6.55 29.70 17.54
CA GLY A 25 -5.83 30.99 17.50
C GLY A 25 -4.70 31.15 18.53
N ASN A 26 -4.56 30.21 19.47
CA ASN A 26 -3.60 30.27 20.58
C ASN A 26 -2.36 29.40 20.30
N ILE A 27 -1.31 30.04 19.79
CA ILE A 27 -0.08 29.36 19.38
C ILE A 27 1.06 29.72 20.33
N HIS A 28 1.28 28.90 21.35
CA HIS A 28 2.42 29.04 22.27
C HIS A 28 2.99 27.66 22.65
N PRO A 29 4.27 27.57 23.07
CA PRO A 29 4.99 26.29 23.24
C PRO A 29 4.24 25.26 24.08
N ARG A 30 3.76 25.66 25.27
CA ARG A 30 3.00 24.78 26.18
C ARG A 30 1.75 24.16 25.53
N ARG A 31 1.03 24.90 24.68
CA ARG A 31 -0.17 24.41 23.99
C ARG A 31 0.18 23.41 22.89
N ILE A 32 1.27 23.68 22.16
CA ILE A 32 1.78 22.77 21.12
C ILE A 32 2.14 21.43 21.74
N GLU A 33 2.86 21.42 22.86
CA GLU A 33 3.22 20.19 23.58
C GLU A 33 1.99 19.42 24.09
N GLU A 34 1.04 20.13 24.70
CA GLU A 34 -0.21 19.55 25.22
C GLU A 34 -1.01 18.86 24.10
N LEU A 35 -1.24 19.58 22.99
CA LEU A 35 -1.97 19.05 21.84
C LEU A 35 -1.23 17.88 21.19
N THR A 36 0.10 17.98 21.06
CA THR A 36 0.92 16.90 20.50
C THR A 36 0.78 15.63 21.32
N LYS A 37 0.91 15.70 22.65
CA LYS A 37 0.75 14.55 23.54
C LYS A 37 -0.66 13.95 23.45
N ARG A 38 -1.68 14.81 23.43
CA ARG A 38 -3.09 14.41 23.31
C ARG A 38 -3.38 13.70 21.99
N HIS A 39 -2.95 14.27 20.86
CA HIS A 39 -3.21 13.72 19.54
C HIS A 39 -2.39 12.46 19.25
N ARG A 40 -1.18 12.35 19.79
CA ARG A 40 -0.39 11.12 19.74
C ARG A 40 -1.12 9.95 20.39
N LYS A 41 -1.60 10.12 21.63
CA LYS A 41 -2.38 9.09 22.33
C LYS A 41 -3.65 8.69 21.56
N ARG A 42 -4.38 9.68 21.03
CA ARG A 42 -5.59 9.42 20.23
C ARG A 42 -5.28 8.62 18.97
N LEU A 43 -4.17 8.92 18.29
CA LEU A 43 -3.75 8.18 17.11
C LEU A 43 -3.33 6.75 17.45
N ASP A 44 -2.65 6.54 18.57
CA ASP A 44 -2.30 5.19 19.04
C ASP A 44 -3.57 4.35 19.29
N ASP A 45 -4.60 4.93 19.92
CA ASP A 45 -5.89 4.26 20.13
C ASP A 45 -6.66 4.01 18.82
N GLU A 46 -6.54 4.91 17.84
CA GLU A 46 -7.15 4.77 16.51
C GLU A 46 -6.47 3.67 15.70
N MET A 47 -5.14 3.63 15.68
CA MET A 47 -4.34 2.57 15.03
C MET A 47 -4.68 1.20 15.61
N LYS A 48 -4.72 1.09 16.94
CA LYS A 48 -5.06 -0.16 17.63
C LYS A 48 -6.49 -0.61 17.31
N ARG A 49 -7.46 0.31 17.27
CA ARG A 49 -8.84 -0.01 16.91
C ARG A 49 -8.95 -0.49 15.46
N ALA A 50 -8.36 0.22 14.51
CA ALA A 50 -8.36 -0.14 13.10
C ALA A 50 -7.75 -1.53 12.85
N ALA A 51 -6.62 -1.85 13.48
CA ALA A 51 -6.01 -3.18 13.36
C ALA A 51 -6.94 -4.29 13.90
N ASN A 52 -7.51 -4.10 15.09
CA ASN A 52 -8.39 -5.10 15.71
C ASN A 52 -9.69 -5.31 14.93
N GLU A 53 -10.24 -4.26 14.32
CA GLU A 53 -11.40 -4.34 13.45
C GLU A 53 -11.11 -5.23 12.24
N VAL A 54 -10.00 -4.99 11.52
CA VAL A 54 -9.57 -5.81 10.38
C VAL A 54 -9.34 -7.27 10.78
N ILE A 55 -8.65 -7.51 11.89
CA ILE A 55 -8.38 -8.87 12.41
C ILE A 55 -9.69 -9.60 12.69
N LYS A 56 -10.64 -8.91 13.34
CA LYS A 56 -11.96 -9.48 13.69
C LYS A 56 -12.77 -9.79 12.44
N GLU A 57 -12.84 -8.87 11.49
CA GLU A 57 -13.57 -9.06 10.23
C GLU A 57 -13.05 -10.24 9.42
N LEU A 58 -11.73 -10.43 9.37
CA LEU A 58 -11.12 -11.55 8.65
C LEU A 58 -11.23 -12.89 9.38
N GLY A 59 -11.69 -12.90 10.63
CA GLY A 59 -11.77 -14.09 11.48
C GLY A 59 -10.40 -14.63 11.90
N ILE A 60 -9.38 -13.77 11.94
CA ILE A 60 -8.02 -14.16 12.30
C ILE A 60 -7.92 -14.27 13.83
N LYS A 61 -7.46 -15.44 14.31
CA LYS A 61 -7.18 -15.65 15.74
C LYS A 61 -6.04 -14.75 16.21
N LYS A 62 -5.90 -14.60 17.53
CA LYS A 62 -4.91 -13.75 18.22
C LYS A 62 -3.57 -13.65 17.46
N LEU A 63 -3.22 -12.41 17.07
CA LEU A 63 -1.91 -12.04 16.56
C LEU A 63 -1.02 -11.54 17.71
N HIS A 64 0.29 -11.60 17.51
CA HIS A 64 1.23 -11.03 18.46
C HIS A 64 0.98 -9.51 18.63
N PRO A 65 1.00 -8.95 19.85
CA PRO A 65 0.70 -7.54 20.09
C PRO A 65 1.53 -6.57 19.25
N ASP A 66 2.78 -6.92 18.93
CA ASP A 66 3.63 -6.07 18.10
C ASP A 66 3.20 -6.06 16.62
N LEU A 67 2.74 -7.19 16.08
CA LEU A 67 2.13 -7.22 14.74
C LEU A 67 0.84 -6.39 14.70
N VAL A 68 0.03 -6.43 15.77
CA VAL A 68 -1.17 -5.58 15.86
C VAL A 68 -0.81 -4.09 15.83
N LYS A 69 0.27 -3.68 16.52
CA LYS A 69 0.76 -2.29 16.46
C LYS A 69 1.21 -1.93 15.05
N LEU A 70 1.98 -2.80 14.38
CA LEU A 70 2.46 -2.55 13.02
C LEU A 70 1.30 -2.46 12.02
N LEU A 71 0.33 -3.36 12.09
CA LEU A 71 -0.90 -3.30 11.28
C LEU A 71 -1.63 -1.97 11.47
N GLY A 72 -1.73 -1.51 12.71
CA GLY A 72 -2.34 -0.22 13.02
C GLY A 72 -1.65 0.95 12.32
N ARG A 73 -0.31 0.94 12.20
CA ARG A 73 0.46 1.98 11.50
C ARG A 73 0.14 2.05 10.01
N LEU A 74 -0.17 0.90 9.39
CA LEU A 74 -0.55 0.84 7.96
C LEU A 74 -1.81 1.66 7.64
N ARG A 75 -2.66 1.93 8.64
CA ARG A 75 -3.83 2.84 8.53
C ARG A 75 -3.42 4.24 8.04
N PHE A 76 -2.21 4.68 8.35
CA PHE A 76 -1.68 5.99 7.98
C PHE A 76 -0.63 5.92 6.85
N ARG A 77 -0.37 4.72 6.31
CA ARG A 77 0.51 4.50 5.17
C ARG A 77 -0.31 4.45 3.88
N THR A 78 0.20 5.11 2.86
CA THR A 78 -0.34 5.05 1.49
C THR A 78 0.76 4.59 0.55
N SER A 79 0.44 3.67 -0.35
CA SER A 79 1.32 3.23 -1.43
C SER A 79 0.54 3.32 -2.74
N TYR A 80 1.13 3.94 -3.78
CA TYR A 80 0.46 4.19 -5.06
C TYR A 80 -0.95 4.83 -4.95
N GLY A 81 -1.16 5.66 -3.92
CA GLY A 81 -2.45 6.30 -3.65
C GLY A 81 -3.48 5.44 -2.92
N GLN A 82 -3.19 4.17 -2.63
CA GLN A 82 -4.04 3.25 -1.87
C GLN A 82 -3.60 3.18 -0.40
N ASN A 83 -4.56 3.14 0.53
CA ASN A 83 -4.27 2.90 1.94
C ASN A 83 -3.77 1.47 2.15
N VAL A 84 -2.62 1.31 2.82
CA VAL A 84 -1.97 -0.01 2.91
C VAL A 84 -2.75 -0.96 3.82
N LEU A 85 -3.31 -0.52 4.95
CA LEU A 85 -4.13 -1.40 5.79
C LEU A 85 -5.36 -1.94 5.04
N GLN A 86 -6.02 -1.09 4.27
CA GLN A 86 -7.17 -1.49 3.45
C GLN A 86 -6.75 -2.46 2.34
N HIS A 87 -5.62 -2.19 1.68
CA HIS A 87 -5.04 -3.09 0.69
C HIS A 87 -4.74 -4.47 1.30
N SER A 88 -4.05 -4.53 2.44
CA SER A 88 -3.73 -5.79 3.12
C SER A 88 -5.00 -6.55 3.55
N LYS A 89 -6.07 -5.85 3.96
CA LYS A 89 -7.38 -6.47 4.23
C LYS A 89 -7.97 -7.14 2.99
N GLU A 90 -7.92 -6.46 1.85
CA GLU A 90 -8.43 -7.00 0.58
C GLU A 90 -7.60 -8.19 0.10
N VAL A 91 -6.27 -8.09 0.17
CA VAL A 91 -5.36 -9.20 -0.16
C VAL A 91 -5.64 -10.40 0.75
N ALA A 92 -5.80 -10.19 2.06
CA ALA A 92 -6.18 -11.25 2.99
C ALA A 92 -7.48 -11.95 2.59
N TYR A 93 -8.51 -11.18 2.26
CA TYR A 93 -9.81 -11.72 1.85
C TYR A 93 -9.68 -12.56 0.57
N LEU A 94 -9.04 -12.02 -0.47
CA LEU A 94 -8.82 -12.70 -1.74
C LEU A 94 -7.97 -13.98 -1.57
N THR A 95 -6.89 -13.90 -0.79
CA THR A 95 -6.02 -15.07 -0.51
C THR A 95 -6.82 -16.18 0.17
N GLY A 96 -7.70 -15.82 1.12
CA GLY A 96 -8.61 -16.76 1.77
C GLY A 96 -9.56 -17.44 0.79
N MET A 97 -10.16 -16.69 -0.13
CA MET A 97 -11.04 -17.25 -1.16
C MET A 97 -10.30 -18.20 -2.09
N LEU A 98 -9.12 -17.81 -2.59
CA LEU A 98 -8.31 -18.67 -3.47
C LEU A 98 -7.89 -19.96 -2.76
N ALA A 99 -7.53 -19.88 -1.48
CA ALA A 99 -7.19 -21.04 -0.67
C ALA A 99 -8.39 -22.00 -0.51
N ALA A 100 -9.60 -21.47 -0.33
CA ALA A 100 -10.82 -22.28 -0.23
C ALA A 100 -11.06 -23.11 -1.51
N GLU A 101 -10.93 -22.50 -2.69
CA GLU A 101 -11.08 -23.17 -3.98
C GLU A 101 -10.06 -24.30 -4.17
N LEU A 102 -8.86 -24.14 -3.60
CA LEU A 102 -7.79 -25.15 -3.64
C LEU A 102 -7.81 -26.13 -2.46
N ARG A 103 -8.84 -26.06 -1.59
CA ARG A 103 -8.97 -26.89 -0.36
C ARG A 103 -7.79 -26.75 0.61
N LEU A 104 -7.20 -25.55 0.68
CA LEU A 104 -6.17 -25.17 1.64
C LEU A 104 -6.78 -24.50 2.88
N ASP A 105 -5.99 -24.28 3.94
CA ASP A 105 -6.45 -23.61 5.16
C ASP A 105 -6.67 -22.11 4.91
N GLU A 106 -7.92 -21.71 4.76
CA GLU A 106 -8.33 -20.32 4.58
C GLU A 106 -7.85 -19.38 5.68
N LYS A 107 -7.74 -19.85 6.93
CA LYS A 107 -7.35 -19.00 8.07
C LYS A 107 -5.86 -18.67 7.98
N LEU A 108 -5.05 -19.66 7.61
CA LEU A 108 -3.63 -19.46 7.37
C LEU A 108 -3.40 -18.54 6.16
N ALA A 109 -4.19 -18.72 5.10
CA ALA A 109 -4.18 -17.88 3.91
C ALA A 109 -4.51 -16.40 4.20
N ARG A 110 -5.62 -16.13 4.90
CA ARG A 110 -6.00 -14.77 5.29
C ARG A 110 -4.94 -14.12 6.18
N ARG A 111 -4.33 -14.89 7.07
CA ARG A 111 -3.24 -14.42 7.93
C ARG A 111 -1.99 -14.06 7.12
N ALA A 112 -1.59 -14.90 6.16
CA ALA A 112 -0.50 -14.60 5.24
C ALA A 112 -0.77 -13.33 4.41
N GLY A 113 -1.95 -13.25 3.78
CA GLY A 113 -2.34 -12.08 2.99
C GLY A 113 -2.47 -10.79 3.79
N LEU A 114 -2.88 -10.86 5.07
CA LEU A 114 -2.94 -9.67 5.93
C LEU A 114 -1.54 -9.13 6.27
N LEU A 115 -0.55 -10.01 6.41
CA LEU A 115 0.78 -9.66 6.88
C LEU A 115 1.79 -9.40 5.76
N HIS A 116 1.46 -9.69 4.49
CA HIS A 116 2.41 -9.59 3.37
C HIS A 116 3.16 -8.25 3.31
N ASP A 117 2.45 -7.16 3.58
CA ASP A 117 2.94 -5.79 3.47
C ASP A 117 3.33 -5.16 4.83
N ILE A 118 3.43 -5.96 5.89
CA ILE A 118 3.60 -5.46 7.27
C ILE A 118 4.89 -4.64 7.45
N GLY A 119 5.93 -4.91 6.65
CA GLY A 119 7.18 -4.16 6.68
C GLY A 119 7.02 -2.68 6.32
N LYS A 120 6.01 -2.31 5.51
CA LYS A 120 5.71 -0.90 5.16
C LYS A 120 5.32 -0.04 6.36
N ALA A 121 5.09 -0.65 7.52
CA ALA A 121 4.84 0.04 8.78
C ALA A 121 6.11 0.65 9.41
N ILE A 122 7.31 0.15 9.04
CA ILE A 122 8.60 0.48 9.66
C ILE A 122 9.77 0.58 8.66
N ASP A 123 9.53 0.49 7.35
CA ASP A 123 10.53 0.65 6.28
C ASP A 123 11.27 2.01 6.29
N TYR A 124 10.72 3.04 6.94
CA TYR A 124 11.35 4.35 7.12
C TYR A 124 12.23 4.47 8.38
N GLU A 125 12.27 3.44 9.24
CA GLU A 125 13.06 3.41 10.48
C GLU A 125 14.22 2.40 10.41
N ARG A 126 14.28 1.59 9.35
CA ARG A 126 15.20 0.45 9.26
C ARG A 126 15.69 0.23 7.83
N GLU A 127 16.95 -0.16 7.70
CA GLU A 127 17.53 -0.62 6.43
C GLU A 127 16.95 -1.98 6.02
N GLY A 128 16.77 -2.16 4.71
CA GLY A 128 16.20 -3.36 4.09
C GLY A 128 14.94 -3.07 3.28
N THR A 129 14.51 -4.07 2.50
CA THR A 129 13.25 -4.02 1.75
C THR A 129 12.06 -4.31 2.67
N HIS A 130 10.85 -3.84 2.33
CA HIS A 130 9.68 -4.12 3.16
C HIS A 130 9.34 -5.62 3.30
N PRO A 131 9.59 -6.51 2.31
CA PRO A 131 9.41 -7.95 2.48
C PRO A 131 10.36 -8.52 3.53
N GLU A 132 11.66 -8.17 3.48
CA GLU A 132 12.66 -8.61 4.47
C GLU A 132 12.31 -8.15 5.89
N ILE A 133 12.01 -6.85 6.05
CA ILE A 133 11.66 -6.26 7.34
C ILE A 133 10.38 -6.89 7.89
N GLY A 134 9.39 -7.14 7.03
CA GLY A 134 8.13 -7.77 7.39
C GLY A 134 8.30 -9.23 7.81
N ALA A 135 9.10 -9.99 7.07
CA ALA A 135 9.37 -11.39 7.35
C ALA A 135 10.07 -11.57 8.70
N GLU A 136 11.06 -10.74 9.01
CA GLU A 136 11.72 -10.78 10.31
C GLU A 136 10.77 -10.41 11.46
N ALA A 137 9.89 -9.42 11.26
CA ALA A 137 8.89 -9.07 12.25
C ALA A 137 7.90 -10.22 12.50
N ALA A 138 7.45 -10.90 11.44
CA ALA A 138 6.59 -12.07 11.53
C ALA A 138 7.30 -13.25 12.22
N GLN A 139 8.56 -13.50 11.89
CA GLN A 139 9.36 -14.57 12.50
C GLN A 139 9.59 -14.32 13.99
N LYS A 140 9.98 -13.11 14.40
CA LYS A 140 10.14 -12.73 15.81
C LYS A 140 8.84 -12.83 16.61
N ALA A 141 7.70 -12.61 15.95
CA ALA A 141 6.37 -12.76 16.53
C ALA A 141 5.91 -14.22 16.65
N GLY A 142 6.70 -15.19 16.16
CA GLY A 142 6.39 -16.62 16.18
C GLY A 142 5.32 -17.03 15.17
N GLU A 143 5.20 -16.32 14.04
CA GLU A 143 4.29 -16.74 12.98
C GLU A 143 4.76 -18.01 12.27
N HIS A 144 3.80 -18.72 11.66
CA HIS A 144 4.06 -19.95 10.91
C HIS A 144 5.05 -19.71 9.77
N GLU A 145 5.94 -20.66 9.47
CA GLU A 145 6.97 -20.53 8.44
C GLU A 145 6.40 -20.16 7.06
N TRP A 146 5.25 -20.74 6.69
CA TRP A 146 4.54 -20.39 5.46
C TRP A 146 3.99 -18.95 5.43
N VAL A 147 3.63 -18.38 6.58
CA VAL A 147 3.26 -16.96 6.68
C VAL A 147 4.52 -16.13 6.49
N VAL A 148 5.61 -16.46 7.18
CA VAL A 148 6.90 -15.76 7.04
C VAL A 148 7.40 -15.79 5.60
N ASN A 149 7.35 -16.94 4.94
CA ASN A 149 7.72 -17.08 3.53
C ASN A 149 6.82 -16.24 2.63
N ALA A 150 5.49 -16.29 2.80
CA ALA A 150 4.59 -15.46 2.02
C ALA A 150 4.87 -13.96 2.17
N VAL A 151 5.26 -13.50 3.38
CA VAL A 151 5.71 -12.12 3.58
C VAL A 151 7.04 -11.86 2.87
N ALA A 152 8.00 -12.77 2.94
CA ALA A 152 9.32 -12.59 2.34
C ALA A 152 9.32 -12.62 0.79
N SER A 153 8.47 -13.47 0.19
CA SER A 153 8.57 -13.82 -1.23
C SER A 153 7.45 -13.24 -2.11
N HIS A 154 6.51 -12.44 -1.58
CA HIS A 154 5.36 -11.96 -2.36
C HIS A 154 5.75 -11.08 -3.57
N HIS A 155 6.94 -10.49 -3.56
CA HIS A 155 7.55 -9.77 -4.68
C HIS A 155 8.59 -10.59 -5.46
N GLU A 156 8.65 -11.91 -5.25
CA GLU A 156 9.58 -12.83 -5.90
C GLU A 156 11.07 -12.55 -5.56
N ASP A 157 11.34 -11.84 -4.47
CA ASP A 157 12.70 -11.56 -3.97
C ASP A 157 13.41 -12.83 -3.45
N CYS A 158 12.64 -13.86 -3.07
CA CYS A 158 13.14 -15.18 -2.69
C CYS A 158 12.14 -16.27 -3.11
N GLU A 159 12.55 -17.53 -2.97
CA GLU A 159 11.73 -18.67 -3.41
C GLU A 159 10.39 -18.76 -2.65
N MET A 160 9.30 -18.92 -3.41
CA MET A 160 7.98 -19.22 -2.88
C MET A 160 7.88 -20.71 -2.53
N VAL A 161 8.27 -21.08 -1.30
CA VAL A 161 8.27 -22.50 -0.86
C VAL A 161 6.90 -22.99 -0.41
N SER A 162 5.93 -22.08 -0.28
CA SER A 162 4.58 -22.35 0.23
C SER A 162 3.53 -22.02 -0.82
N PRO A 163 2.45 -22.83 -0.97
CA PRO A 163 1.34 -22.48 -1.85
C PRO A 163 0.69 -21.15 -1.43
N TYR A 164 0.72 -20.80 -0.14
CA TYR A 164 0.19 -19.52 0.34
C TYR A 164 0.98 -18.32 -0.18
N ALA A 165 2.28 -18.45 -0.45
CA ALA A 165 3.08 -17.37 -1.02
C ALA A 165 2.63 -17.04 -2.45
N VAL A 166 2.37 -18.06 -3.26
CA VAL A 166 1.82 -17.93 -4.61
C VAL A 166 0.44 -17.27 -4.56
N LEU A 167 -0.44 -17.73 -3.65
CA LEU A 167 -1.77 -17.16 -3.48
C LEU A 167 -1.74 -15.69 -3.04
N VAL A 168 -0.83 -15.33 -2.13
CA VAL A 168 -0.65 -13.95 -1.67
C VAL A 168 -0.18 -13.06 -2.81
N SER A 169 0.80 -13.49 -3.60
CA SER A 169 1.29 -12.72 -4.76
C SER A 169 0.20 -12.50 -5.81
N ALA A 170 -0.60 -13.54 -6.10
CA ALA A 170 -1.76 -13.42 -6.98
C ALA A 170 -2.81 -12.44 -6.41
N ALA A 171 -3.12 -12.53 -5.12
CA ALA A 171 -4.09 -11.67 -4.46
C ALA A 171 -3.63 -10.19 -4.36
N ASP A 172 -2.34 -9.93 -4.13
CA ASP A 172 -1.73 -8.59 -4.17
C ASP A 172 -1.91 -7.96 -5.55
N SER A 173 -1.50 -8.71 -6.58
CA SER A 173 -1.65 -8.31 -7.98
C SER A 173 -3.10 -7.98 -8.35
N LEU A 174 -4.05 -8.83 -7.94
CA LEU A 174 -5.48 -8.59 -8.12
C LEU A 174 -5.97 -7.35 -7.38
N SER A 175 -5.58 -7.16 -6.12
CA SER A 175 -5.98 -5.98 -5.33
C SER A 175 -5.49 -4.67 -5.98
N GLY A 176 -4.26 -4.66 -6.47
CA GLY A 176 -3.62 -3.50 -7.11
C GLY A 176 -4.11 -3.20 -8.53
N ALA A 177 -4.55 -4.22 -9.28
CA ALA A 177 -5.01 -4.07 -10.66
C ALA A 177 -6.45 -3.53 -10.79
N ARG A 178 -7.23 -3.50 -9.70
CA ARG A 178 -8.62 -3.00 -9.73
C ARG A 178 -8.67 -1.55 -10.25
N PRO A 179 -9.61 -1.23 -11.16
CA PRO A 179 -9.80 0.15 -11.61
C PRO A 179 -9.97 1.12 -10.45
N GLY A 180 -9.10 2.13 -10.37
CA GLY A 180 -9.12 3.14 -9.31
C GLY A 180 -8.40 2.78 -8.01
N ALA A 181 -7.89 1.55 -7.85
CA ALA A 181 -7.15 1.15 -6.64
C ALA A 181 -5.81 1.89 -6.52
N ARG A 182 -5.01 1.88 -7.58
CA ARG A 182 -3.77 2.65 -7.66
C ARG A 182 -4.00 3.92 -8.47
N ARG A 183 -3.71 5.07 -7.87
CA ARG A 183 -3.66 6.34 -8.61
C ARG A 183 -2.39 6.32 -9.43
N ARG A 184 -2.52 6.18 -10.76
CA ARG A 184 -1.41 6.45 -11.67
C ARG A 184 -0.87 7.83 -11.34
N THR A 185 0.43 7.93 -11.10
CA THR A 185 1.04 9.24 -10.85
C THR A 185 0.87 10.10 -12.11
N VAL A 186 0.79 11.42 -11.95
CA VAL A 186 0.74 12.33 -13.11
C VAL A 186 1.94 12.06 -14.04
N ALA A 187 3.09 11.72 -13.47
CA ALA A 187 4.29 11.35 -14.22
C ALA A 187 4.11 10.07 -15.06
N GLU A 188 3.60 8.98 -14.49
CA GLU A 188 3.33 7.75 -15.26
C GLU A 188 2.24 7.94 -16.32
N TYR A 189 1.25 8.80 -16.02
CA TYR A 189 0.24 9.19 -16.98
C TYR A 189 0.86 9.94 -18.17
N ILE A 190 1.69 10.95 -17.91
CA ILE A 190 2.43 11.69 -18.95
C ILE A 190 3.31 10.74 -19.75
N LYS A 191 4.11 9.90 -19.08
CA LYS A 191 5.01 8.95 -19.74
C LYS A 191 4.28 7.94 -20.63
N ARG A 192 3.06 7.53 -20.24
CA ARG A 192 2.20 6.69 -21.09
C ARG A 192 1.72 7.45 -22.32
N ILE A 193 1.33 8.71 -22.18
CA ILE A 193 0.92 9.57 -23.31
C ILE A 193 2.09 9.78 -24.28
N GLU A 194 3.24 10.19 -23.76
CA GLU A 194 4.48 10.36 -24.55
C GLU A 194 4.82 9.08 -25.32
N ARG A 195 4.76 7.92 -24.66
CA ARG A 195 5.07 6.65 -25.32
C ARG A 195 4.08 6.25 -26.41
N LEU A 196 2.80 6.61 -26.27
CA LEU A 196 1.80 6.39 -27.31
C LEU A 196 2.04 7.30 -28.53
N GLU A 197 2.43 8.55 -28.28
CA GLU A 197 2.79 9.51 -29.32
C GLU A 197 4.10 9.12 -30.03
N GLU A 198 5.12 8.70 -29.29
CA GLU A 198 6.38 8.19 -29.85
C GLU A 198 6.16 6.99 -30.76
N LEU A 199 5.34 6.02 -30.33
CA LEU A 199 5.01 4.84 -31.14
C LEU A 199 4.31 5.24 -32.43
N ALA A 200 3.33 6.15 -32.38
CA ALA A 200 2.64 6.61 -33.56
C ALA A 200 3.54 7.44 -34.49
N ASN A 201 4.40 8.31 -33.94
CA ASN A 201 5.37 9.10 -34.71
C ASN A 201 6.46 8.25 -35.38
N SER A 202 6.73 7.04 -34.85
CA SER A 202 7.70 6.12 -35.46
C SER A 202 7.19 5.42 -36.72
N MET A 203 5.89 5.55 -37.03
CA MET A 203 5.30 4.92 -38.22
C MET A 203 5.63 5.73 -39.49
N PRO A 204 6.06 5.08 -40.59
CA PRO A 204 6.28 5.76 -41.86
C PRO A 204 5.06 6.53 -42.34
N GLY A 205 5.26 7.75 -42.85
CA GLY A 205 4.20 8.64 -43.33
C GLY A 205 3.50 9.46 -42.24
N VAL A 206 3.81 9.26 -40.96
CA VAL A 206 3.33 10.09 -39.85
C VAL A 206 4.25 11.28 -39.64
N ASP A 207 3.70 12.49 -39.75
CA ASP A 207 4.40 13.75 -39.45
C ASP A 207 4.41 14.01 -37.94
N GLN A 208 3.24 13.89 -37.32
CA GLN A 208 3.04 14.19 -35.91
C GLN A 208 1.80 13.47 -35.37
N SER A 209 1.81 13.13 -34.09
CA SER A 209 0.69 12.51 -33.42
C SER A 209 0.48 13.07 -32.02
N TYR A 210 -0.77 13.02 -31.57
CA TYR A 210 -1.19 13.49 -30.26
C TYR A 210 -2.15 12.49 -29.64
N ALA A 211 -1.90 12.07 -28.39
CA ALA A 211 -2.81 11.22 -27.65
C ALA A 211 -3.93 12.07 -27.04
N ILE A 212 -5.18 11.78 -27.41
CA ILE A 212 -6.39 12.48 -26.96
C ILE A 212 -7.18 11.58 -25.99
N GLN A 213 -8.05 12.19 -25.19
CA GLN A 213 -8.92 11.51 -24.22
C GLN A 213 -8.14 10.56 -23.28
N ALA A 214 -7.10 11.07 -22.62
CA ALA A 214 -6.27 10.26 -21.73
C ALA A 214 -5.60 9.04 -22.41
N GLY A 215 -5.26 9.21 -23.70
CA GLY A 215 -4.60 8.18 -24.51
C GLY A 215 -5.52 7.00 -24.81
N ARG A 216 -6.81 7.28 -25.03
CA ARG A 216 -7.77 6.34 -25.63
C ARG A 216 -7.88 6.52 -27.14
N GLU A 217 -7.57 7.71 -27.61
CA GLU A 217 -7.54 8.07 -29.02
C GLU A 217 -6.16 8.62 -29.35
N ILE A 218 -5.69 8.41 -30.57
CA ILE A 218 -4.46 9.03 -31.09
C ILE A 218 -4.86 9.75 -32.38
N ARG A 219 -4.64 11.06 -32.42
CA ARG A 219 -4.78 11.86 -33.64
C ARG A 219 -3.44 11.85 -34.36
N VAL A 220 -3.47 11.47 -35.63
CA VAL A 220 -2.28 11.35 -36.48
C VAL A 220 -2.38 12.37 -37.60
N ILE A 221 -1.29 13.09 -37.85
CA ILE A 221 -1.09 14.01 -38.97
C ILE A 221 -0.11 13.32 -39.91
N THR A 222 -0.45 13.22 -41.18
CA THR A 222 0.33 12.50 -42.19
C THR A 222 0.80 13.45 -43.29
N GLN A 223 1.99 13.21 -43.86
CA GLN A 223 2.47 13.94 -45.04
C GLN A 223 2.01 13.27 -46.33
N SER A 224 1.48 14.03 -47.28
CA SER A 224 0.98 13.51 -48.57
C SER A 224 2.06 13.12 -49.60
N ARG A 225 3.35 13.09 -49.24
CA ARG A 225 4.45 12.88 -50.20
C ARG A 225 5.12 11.50 -50.18
N GLU A 226 4.67 10.58 -49.33
CA GLU A 226 5.12 9.19 -49.35
C GLU A 226 3.92 8.25 -49.17
N VAL A 227 3.30 7.87 -50.29
CA VAL A 227 2.47 6.66 -50.44
C VAL A 227 2.95 5.94 -51.68
#